data_AF-Q82GM2-F1
#
_entry.id   AF-Q82GM2-F1
#
_cell.length_a   1.000
_cell.length_b   1.000
_cell.length_c   1.000
_cell.angle_alpha   90.00
_cell.angle_beta   90.00
_cell.angle_gamma   90.00
#
_symmetry.space_group_name_H-M   'P 1'
#
loop_
_entity.id
_entity.type
_entity.pdbx_description
1 polymer ?
#
loop_
_entity_poly.entity_id
_entity_poly.type
_entity_poly.pdbx_seq_one_letter_code
_entity_poly.pdbx_strand_id
1 'polypeptide(L)'
;MSLRVQPITREEHLAFVASRPSASHMQVPSWGDVKPDWRAESLGWYDEGDGGARGGRLVGAGLVLFRPLPKLKRYLAYLPEGPVIDWYVPDLDRWLDPMLAYLKARGAFSVKMGPPVVVRRWSADAVKTAIADPGAHRLRDVTATAHEPRAFDVADRLRRMGWQQTEPAGEDGFAAGQPR
;
A
#
# COMPACT_ATOMS: atom_id res chain seq x y z
N MET A 1 -5.24 18.84 -12.10
CA MET A 1 -6.24 18.76 -11.01
C MET A 1 -5.47 18.47 -9.72
N SER A 2 -5.92 18.90 -8.54
CA SER A 2 -5.26 18.65 -7.24
C SER A 2 -5.91 17.47 -6.50
N LEU A 3 -5.18 16.80 -5.61
CA LEU A 3 -5.77 15.84 -4.67
C LEU A 3 -5.57 16.35 -3.25
N ARG A 4 -6.63 16.28 -2.45
CA ARG A 4 -6.60 16.61 -1.03
C ARG A 4 -6.75 15.34 -0.20
N VAL A 5 -5.86 15.18 0.79
CA VAL A 5 -5.91 14.06 1.75
C VAL A 5 -6.46 14.56 3.07
N GLN A 6 -7.45 13.85 3.62
CA GLN A 6 -8.02 14.14 4.93
C GLN A 6 -8.50 12.87 5.64
N PRO A 7 -8.69 12.90 6.96
CA PRO A 7 -9.41 11.84 7.67
C PRO A 7 -10.81 11.62 7.09
N ILE A 8 -11.20 10.36 7.00
CA ILE A 8 -12.56 9.92 6.67
C ILE A 8 -13.10 9.03 7.77
N THR A 9 -14.42 8.91 7.84
CA THR A 9 -15.05 7.99 8.81
C THR A 9 -14.79 6.54 8.45
N ARG A 10 -15.00 5.64 9.41
CA ARG A 10 -14.91 4.20 9.18
C ARG A 10 -15.91 3.76 8.12
N GLU A 11 -17.10 4.34 8.13
CA GLU A 11 -18.21 4.06 7.22
C GLU A 11 -17.87 4.50 5.79
N GLU A 12 -17.30 5.70 5.62
CA GLU A 12 -16.84 6.19 4.32
C GLU A 12 -15.73 5.31 3.74
N HIS A 13 -14.77 4.91 4.58
CA HIS A 13 -13.69 4.00 4.15
C HIS A 13 -14.24 2.63 3.73
N LEU A 14 -15.13 2.04 4.54
CA LEU A 14 -15.76 0.76 4.20
C LEU A 14 -16.59 0.85 2.91
N ALA A 15 -17.35 1.93 2.72
CA ALA A 15 -18.10 2.16 1.50
C ALA A 15 -17.18 2.27 0.27
N PHE A 16 -16.05 2.99 0.40
CA PHE A 16 -15.06 3.07 -0.67
C PHE A 16 -14.48 1.70 -1.00
N VAL A 17 -14.02 0.95 0.01
CA VAL A 17 -13.45 -0.40 -0.19
C VAL A 17 -14.45 -1.34 -0.87
N ALA A 18 -15.72 -1.33 -0.44
CA ALA A 18 -16.78 -2.14 -1.03
C ALA A 18 -17.09 -1.80 -2.50
N SER A 19 -16.77 -0.58 -2.93
CA SER A 19 -16.92 -0.16 -4.32
C SER A 19 -15.77 -0.59 -5.25
N ARG A 20 -14.68 -1.16 -4.71
CA ARG A 20 -13.51 -1.58 -5.50
C ARG A 20 -13.65 -3.05 -5.91
N PRO A 21 -13.15 -3.45 -7.10
CA PRO A 21 -13.11 -4.86 -7.50
C PRO A 21 -12.32 -5.74 -6.53
N SER A 22 -11.31 -5.17 -5.88
CA SER A 22 -10.47 -5.83 -4.89
C SER A 22 -9.78 -4.80 -4.01
N ALA A 23 -9.59 -5.13 -2.74
CA ALA A 23 -8.73 -4.43 -1.80
C ALA A 23 -8.17 -5.43 -0.79
N SER A 24 -7.00 -5.13 -0.22
CA SER A 24 -6.44 -5.96 0.84
C SER A 24 -7.29 -5.88 2.10
N HIS A 25 -7.45 -7.00 2.80
CA HIS A 25 -8.05 -7.02 4.13
C HIS A 25 -7.28 -6.13 5.11
N MET A 26 -5.98 -5.91 4.89
CA MET A 26 -5.16 -5.01 5.72
C MET A 26 -5.45 -3.51 5.50
N GLN A 27 -6.23 -3.17 4.48
CA GLN A 27 -6.74 -1.82 4.24
C GLN A 27 -8.21 -1.65 4.64
N VAL A 28 -8.85 -2.69 5.20
CA VAL A 28 -10.19 -2.57 5.80
C VAL A 28 -10.04 -1.98 7.21
N PRO A 29 -10.88 -1.02 7.65
CA PRO A 29 -10.77 -0.41 8.97
C PRO A 29 -10.70 -1.39 10.16
N SER A 30 -11.36 -2.55 10.06
CA SER A 30 -11.31 -3.59 11.10
C SER A 30 -9.92 -4.17 11.33
N TRP A 31 -8.99 -4.00 10.39
CA TRP A 31 -7.60 -4.38 10.58
C TRP A 31 -6.90 -3.56 11.67
N GLY A 32 -7.32 -2.31 11.88
CA GLY A 32 -6.83 -1.48 12.99
C GLY A 32 -7.18 -2.06 14.36
N ASP A 33 -8.35 -2.69 14.47
CA ASP A 33 -8.89 -3.23 15.72
C ASP A 33 -8.05 -4.43 16.23
N VAL A 34 -7.37 -5.15 15.34
CA VAL A 34 -6.48 -6.28 15.68
C VAL A 34 -5.02 -5.88 15.89
N LYS A 35 -4.72 -4.57 15.93
CA LYS A 35 -3.36 -4.02 16.14
C LYS A 35 -3.35 -3.07 17.33
N PRO A 36 -3.53 -3.54 18.58
CA PRO A 36 -3.71 -2.70 19.76
C PRO A 36 -2.52 -1.77 20.06
N ASP A 37 -1.30 -2.14 19.65
CA ASP A 37 -0.10 -1.31 19.81
C ASP A 37 0.03 -0.20 18.74
N TRP A 38 -0.94 -0.11 17.82
CA TRP A 38 -0.96 0.83 16.72
C TRP A 38 -2.23 1.67 16.78
N ARG A 39 -2.09 2.98 16.55
CA ARG A 39 -3.25 3.86 16.35
C ARG A 39 -3.63 3.85 14.87
N ALA A 40 -4.80 3.33 14.55
CA ALA A 40 -5.32 3.36 13.19
C ALA A 40 -5.99 4.71 12.86
N GLU A 41 -5.85 5.16 11.62
CA GLU A 41 -6.56 6.34 11.07
C GLU A 41 -6.91 6.05 9.60
N SER A 42 -8.16 6.31 9.22
CA SER A 42 -8.61 6.17 7.83
C SER A 42 -8.43 7.50 7.10
N LEU A 43 -7.73 7.48 5.97
CA LEU A 43 -7.53 8.64 5.10
C LEU A 43 -8.26 8.47 3.78
N GLY A 44 -8.79 9.56 3.24
CA GLY A 44 -9.42 9.64 1.94
C GLY A 44 -8.74 10.66 1.03
N TRP A 45 -8.64 10.33 -0.26
CA TRP A 45 -8.19 11.22 -1.32
C TRP A 45 -9.40 11.81 -2.02
N TYR A 46 -9.52 13.13 -2.02
CA TYR A 46 -10.60 13.85 -2.69
C TYR A 46 -10.07 14.56 -3.94
N ASP A 47 -10.74 14.34 -5.07
CA ASP A 47 -10.49 15.08 -6.30
C ASP A 47 -11.29 16.38 -6.28
N GLU A 48 -10.57 17.51 -6.29
CA GLU A 48 -11.13 18.86 -6.21
C GLU A 48 -11.54 19.40 -7.59
N GLY A 49 -11.25 18.67 -8.68
CA GLY A 49 -11.54 19.08 -10.05
C GLY A 49 -12.98 18.87 -10.51
N ASP A 50 -13.80 18.17 -9.72
CA ASP A 50 -15.19 17.85 -10.07
C ASP A 50 -16.11 18.81 -9.29
N GLY A 51 -16.76 19.74 -9.99
CA GLY A 51 -17.55 20.86 -9.43
C GLY A 51 -18.82 20.47 -8.65
N GLY A 52 -18.85 19.30 -8.01
CA GLY A 52 -19.95 18.78 -7.21
C GLY A 52 -19.64 18.74 -5.71
N ALA A 53 -20.52 19.38 -4.93
CA ALA A 53 -20.55 19.47 -3.47
C ALA A 53 -19.27 20.02 -2.80
N ARG A 54 -19.45 20.78 -1.71
CA ARG A 54 -18.32 21.21 -0.84
C ARG A 54 -17.64 19.96 -0.26
N GLY A 55 -16.61 19.45 -0.93
CA GLY A 55 -15.91 18.24 -0.49
C GLY A 55 -15.10 17.52 -1.57
N GLY A 56 -15.46 17.64 -2.85
CA GLY A 56 -14.84 16.86 -3.94
C GLY A 56 -15.26 15.38 -3.93
N ARG A 57 -14.87 14.62 -4.95
CA ARG A 57 -15.20 13.19 -5.05
C ARG A 57 -14.13 12.33 -4.37
N LEU A 58 -14.53 11.38 -3.52
CA LEU A 58 -13.60 10.40 -2.93
C LEU A 58 -13.09 9.44 -4.02
N VAL A 59 -11.79 9.48 -4.29
CA VAL A 59 -11.13 8.71 -5.37
C VAL A 59 -10.11 7.69 -4.87
N GLY A 60 -9.79 7.72 -3.58
CA GLY A 60 -8.85 6.81 -2.94
C GLY A 60 -9.09 6.74 -1.45
N ALA A 61 -8.67 5.65 -0.82
CA ALA A 61 -8.69 5.51 0.63
C ALA A 61 -7.45 4.76 1.12
N GLY A 62 -7.13 4.88 2.41
CA GLY A 62 -6.00 4.18 3.00
C GLY A 62 -6.12 4.06 4.52
N LEU A 63 -5.80 2.88 5.04
CA LEU A 63 -5.67 2.66 6.47
C LEU A 63 -4.22 2.89 6.88
N VAL A 64 -3.99 3.94 7.67
CA VAL A 64 -2.68 4.23 8.25
C VAL A 64 -2.64 3.69 9.67
N LEU A 65 -1.62 2.90 9.96
CA LEU A 65 -1.29 2.45 11.31
C LEU A 65 -0.10 3.27 11.83
N PHE A 66 -0.31 4.01 12.92
CA PHE A 66 0.73 4.76 13.61
C PHE A 66 1.27 3.97 14.80
N ARG A 67 2.56 3.61 14.78
CA ARG A 67 3.28 3.07 15.94
C ARG A 67 3.99 4.21 16.68
N PRO A 68 3.61 4.54 17.92
CA PRO A 68 4.32 5.55 18.70
C PRO A 68 5.72 5.05 19.08
N LEU A 69 6.70 5.97 19.09
CA LEU A 69 8.00 5.70 19.69
C LEU A 69 7.97 6.05 21.18
N PRO A 70 8.49 5.18 22.07
CA PRO A 70 8.61 5.50 23.48
C PRO A 70 9.35 6.82 23.70
N LYS A 71 8.84 7.67 24.59
CA LYS A 71 9.44 8.95 25.01
C LYS A 71 9.51 10.05 23.94
N LEU A 72 9.06 9.79 22.70
CA LEU A 72 9.03 10.78 21.62
C LEU A 72 7.58 10.99 21.13
N LYS A 73 7.19 12.23 20.84
CA LYS A 73 5.91 12.54 20.16
C LYS A 73 6.00 12.31 18.65
N ARG A 74 6.58 11.18 18.23
CA ARG A 74 6.85 10.80 16.84
C ARG A 74 6.33 9.40 16.56
N TYR A 75 5.98 9.15 15.30
CA TYR A 75 5.34 7.91 14.88
C TYR A 75 6.04 7.28 13.67
N LEU A 76 6.08 5.95 13.62
CA LEU A 76 6.20 5.22 12.36
C LEU A 76 4.80 5.11 11.76
N ALA A 77 4.58 5.63 10.56
CA ALA A 77 3.34 5.42 9.83
C ALA A 77 3.48 4.22 8.89
N TYR A 78 2.49 3.33 8.88
CA TYR A 78 2.51 2.12 8.07
C TYR A 78 1.18 1.90 7.34
N LEU A 79 1.24 1.71 6.02
CA LEU A 79 0.11 1.36 5.16
C LEU A 79 0.34 -0.04 4.55
N PRO A 80 -0.02 -1.12 5.26
CA PRO A 80 0.15 -2.48 4.76
C PRO A 80 -0.77 -2.76 3.56
N GLU A 81 -0.21 -3.17 2.40
CA GLU A 81 -0.99 -3.48 1.19
C GLU A 81 -1.86 -2.30 0.71
N GLY A 82 -1.38 -1.08 0.91
CA GLY A 82 -2.06 0.14 0.52
C GLY A 82 -1.12 1.31 0.21
N PRO A 83 -1.69 2.52 -0.03
CA PRO A 83 -3.13 2.81 0.00
C PRO A 83 -3.95 2.19 -1.15
N VAL A 84 -5.27 2.21 -1.02
CA VAL A 84 -6.25 1.80 -2.03
C VAL A 84 -6.49 2.95 -3.00
N ILE A 85 -5.53 3.12 -3.91
CA ILE A 85 -5.52 4.12 -4.98
C ILE A 85 -5.32 3.43 -6.34
N ASP A 86 -5.44 4.17 -7.43
CA ASP A 86 -4.94 3.69 -8.72
C ASP A 86 -3.42 3.89 -8.78
N TRP A 87 -2.67 2.79 -8.67
CA TRP A 87 -1.21 2.79 -8.68
C TRP A 87 -0.60 3.00 -10.07
N TYR A 88 -1.38 2.83 -11.14
CA TYR A 88 -0.89 2.93 -12.51
C TYR A 88 -1.11 4.30 -13.14
N VAL A 89 -1.53 5.28 -12.34
CA VAL A 89 -1.65 6.69 -12.76
C VAL A 89 -0.28 7.27 -13.14
N PRO A 90 -0.22 8.11 -14.19
CA PRO A 90 1.01 8.70 -14.68
C PRO A 90 1.59 9.78 -13.74
N ASP A 91 0.85 10.23 -12.73
CA ASP A 91 1.19 11.28 -11.78
C ASP A 91 1.07 10.77 -10.33
N LEU A 92 1.66 9.60 -10.03
CA LEU A 92 1.58 8.97 -8.70
C LEU A 92 2.03 9.89 -7.54
N ASP A 93 2.97 10.80 -7.80
CA ASP A 93 3.41 11.85 -6.90
C ASP A 93 2.25 12.74 -6.41
N ARG A 94 1.31 13.08 -7.29
CA ARG A 94 0.08 13.80 -6.93
C ARG A 94 -0.74 13.08 -5.86
N TRP A 95 -0.65 11.75 -5.78
CA TRP A 95 -1.35 10.95 -4.78
C TRP A 95 -0.55 10.84 -3.49
N LEU A 96 0.76 10.59 -3.57
CA LEU A 96 1.57 10.29 -2.39
C LEU A 96 2.06 11.55 -1.66
N ASP A 97 2.34 12.64 -2.36
CA ASP A 97 2.84 13.89 -1.75
C ASP A 97 1.87 14.49 -0.72
N PRO A 98 0.56 14.66 -0.99
CA PRO A 98 -0.37 15.17 0.02
C PRO A 98 -0.52 14.20 1.20
N MET A 99 -0.41 12.89 0.98
CA MET A 99 -0.38 11.90 2.06
C MET A 99 0.87 12.08 2.93
N LEU A 100 2.06 12.19 2.32
CA LEU A 100 3.32 12.39 3.05
C LEU A 100 3.29 13.71 3.85
N ALA A 101 2.75 14.78 3.27
CA ALA A 101 2.57 16.06 3.96
C ALA A 101 1.65 15.92 5.18
N TYR A 102 0.51 15.24 5.03
CA TYR A 102 -0.43 14.96 6.12
C TYR A 102 0.23 14.12 7.23
N LEU A 103 0.91 13.02 6.87
CA LEU A 103 1.59 12.15 7.84
C LEU A 103 2.71 12.86 8.58
N LYS A 104 3.50 13.69 7.88
CA LYS A 104 4.55 14.52 8.48
C LYS A 104 3.97 15.50 9.50
N ALA A 105 2.87 16.17 9.17
CA ALA A 105 2.16 17.06 10.08
C ALA A 105 1.63 16.33 11.33
N ARG A 106 1.30 15.04 11.20
CA ARG A 106 0.92 14.16 12.32
C ARG A 106 2.11 13.68 13.17
N GLY A 107 3.33 14.05 12.81
CA GLY A 107 4.55 13.68 13.52
C GLY A 107 5.15 12.35 13.06
N ALA A 108 4.76 11.82 11.89
CA ALA A 108 5.44 10.67 11.30
C ALA A 108 6.89 11.04 10.96
N PHE A 109 7.86 10.24 11.42
CA PHE A 109 9.27 10.40 11.08
C PHE A 109 9.69 9.48 9.93
N SER A 110 8.92 8.40 9.70
CA SER A 110 9.09 7.46 8.60
C SER A 110 7.72 6.96 8.17
N VAL A 111 7.60 6.69 6.87
CA VAL A 111 6.41 6.09 6.26
C VAL A 111 6.85 4.80 5.58
N LYS A 112 6.18 3.70 5.93
CA LYS A 112 6.31 2.42 5.25
C LYS A 112 5.00 2.13 4.53
N MET A 113 5.09 1.58 3.33
CA MET A 113 3.94 1.08 2.61
C MET A 113 4.28 -0.23 1.91
N GLY A 114 3.25 -1.01 1.64
CA GLY A 114 3.33 -2.18 0.78
C GLY A 114 2.40 -1.96 -0.40
N PRO A 115 2.84 -1.41 -1.54
CA PRO A 115 1.95 -1.21 -2.67
C PRO A 115 1.44 -2.56 -3.18
N PRO A 116 0.12 -2.78 -3.34
CA PRO A 116 -0.45 -4.03 -3.84
C PRO A 116 -0.30 -4.16 -5.38
N VAL A 117 0.92 -3.92 -5.89
CA VAL A 117 1.26 -3.96 -7.31
C VAL A 117 1.87 -5.33 -7.63
N VAL A 118 1.12 -6.14 -8.37
CA VAL A 118 1.55 -7.49 -8.75
C VAL A 118 2.58 -7.41 -9.87
N VAL A 119 3.84 -7.75 -9.60
CA VAL A 119 4.92 -7.73 -10.61
C VAL A 119 4.91 -9.00 -11.47
N ARG A 120 4.67 -10.16 -10.85
CA ARG A 120 4.76 -11.49 -11.47
C ARG A 120 3.59 -12.36 -11.02
N ARG A 121 3.16 -13.26 -11.89
CA ARG A 121 2.15 -14.30 -11.61
C ARG A 121 2.65 -15.65 -12.09
N TRP A 122 2.29 -16.68 -11.34
CA TRP A 122 2.52 -18.07 -11.69
C TRP A 122 1.18 -18.80 -11.75
N SER A 123 0.98 -19.64 -12.77
CA SER A 123 -0.18 -20.53 -12.82
C SER A 123 -0.05 -21.64 -11.77
N ALA A 124 -1.17 -22.25 -11.42
CA ALA A 124 -1.17 -23.39 -10.50
C ALA A 124 -0.26 -24.53 -11.00
N ASP A 125 -0.22 -24.78 -12.31
CA ASP A 125 0.62 -25.83 -12.88
C ASP A 125 2.11 -25.49 -12.82
N ALA A 126 2.49 -24.23 -13.09
CA ALA A 126 3.87 -23.78 -12.92
C ALA A 126 4.34 -23.94 -11.46
N VAL A 127 3.47 -23.62 -10.50
CA VAL A 127 3.76 -23.81 -9.07
C VAL A 127 3.88 -25.29 -8.71
N LYS A 128 2.99 -26.16 -9.21
CA LYS A 128 3.07 -27.62 -8.96
C LYS A 128 4.36 -28.21 -9.52
N THR A 129 4.75 -27.83 -10.75
CA THR A 129 6.00 -28.27 -11.35
C THR A 129 7.19 -27.83 -10.50
N ALA A 130 7.21 -26.57 -10.05
CA ALA A 130 8.27 -26.05 -9.20
C ALA A 130 8.40 -26.77 -7.86
N ILE A 131 7.28 -27.14 -7.21
CA ILE A 131 7.31 -27.89 -5.94
C ILE A 131 7.99 -29.26 -6.11
N ALA A 132 7.88 -29.87 -7.29
CA ALA A 132 8.51 -31.16 -7.59
C ALA A 132 9.99 -31.03 -8.02
N ASP A 133 10.47 -29.82 -8.30
CA ASP A 133 11.84 -29.56 -8.75
C ASP A 133 12.79 -29.35 -7.56
N PRO A 134 13.75 -30.26 -7.30
CA PRO A 134 14.70 -30.11 -6.20
C PRO A 134 15.65 -28.91 -6.35
N GLY A 135 15.78 -28.34 -7.56
CA GLY A 135 16.55 -27.13 -7.81
C GLY A 135 15.78 -25.82 -7.57
N ALA A 136 14.46 -25.88 -7.40
CA ALA A 136 13.63 -24.72 -7.13
C ALA A 136 13.57 -24.43 -5.62
N HIS A 137 14.42 -23.52 -5.15
CA HIS A 137 14.48 -23.17 -3.73
C HIS A 137 13.52 -22.03 -3.34
N ARG A 138 13.19 -21.15 -4.30
CA ARG A 138 12.26 -20.02 -4.10
C ARG A 138 11.35 -19.87 -5.32
N LEU A 139 10.12 -19.40 -5.09
CA LEU A 139 9.18 -19.15 -6.20
C LEU A 139 9.73 -18.14 -7.23
N ARG A 140 10.58 -17.20 -6.79
CA ARG A 140 11.23 -16.22 -7.68
C ARG A 140 12.26 -16.84 -8.64
N ASP A 141 12.74 -18.05 -8.35
CA ASP A 141 13.70 -18.79 -9.19
C ASP A 141 12.97 -19.48 -10.36
N VAL A 142 11.64 -19.63 -10.23
CA VAL A 142 10.77 -20.22 -11.24
C VAL A 142 10.35 -19.15 -12.24
N THR A 143 10.43 -19.46 -13.54
CA THR A 143 9.92 -18.58 -14.60
C THR A 143 8.46 -18.23 -14.36
N ALA A 144 8.17 -16.93 -14.31
CA ALA A 144 6.80 -16.44 -14.12
C ALA A 144 5.95 -16.75 -15.36
N THR A 145 4.69 -17.13 -15.14
CA THR A 145 3.71 -17.33 -16.21
C THR A 145 3.30 -16.02 -16.85
N ALA A 146 3.27 -14.92 -16.08
CA ALA A 146 3.00 -13.60 -16.59
C ALA A 146 3.72 -12.52 -15.79
N HIS A 147 4.02 -11.42 -16.46
CA HIS A 147 4.54 -10.18 -15.87
C HIS A 147 3.51 -9.07 -16.06
N GLU A 148 3.42 -8.13 -15.13
CA GLU A 148 2.70 -6.87 -15.33
C GLU A 148 3.69 -5.80 -15.79
N PRO A 149 3.67 -5.37 -17.06
CA PRO A 149 4.66 -4.42 -17.57
C PRO A 149 4.65 -3.09 -16.81
N ARG A 150 3.46 -2.60 -16.44
CA ARG A 150 3.29 -1.32 -15.74
C ARG A 150 3.82 -1.34 -14.30
N ALA A 151 4.02 -2.52 -13.71
CA ALA A 151 4.53 -2.63 -12.33
C ALA A 151 5.97 -2.12 -12.20
N PHE A 152 6.78 -2.27 -13.25
CA PHE A 152 8.15 -1.75 -13.27
C PHE A 152 8.18 -0.22 -13.28
N ASP A 153 7.27 0.41 -14.03
CA ASP A 153 7.14 1.87 -14.07
C ASP A 153 6.78 2.45 -12.70
N VAL A 154 5.90 1.76 -11.96
CA VAL A 154 5.54 2.14 -10.58
C VAL A 154 6.77 2.04 -9.66
N ALA A 155 7.50 0.92 -9.73
CA ALA A 155 8.71 0.74 -8.93
C ALA A 155 9.77 1.81 -9.21
N ASP A 156 10.00 2.13 -10.48
CA ASP A 156 10.97 3.17 -10.88
C ASP A 156 10.53 4.57 -10.46
N ARG A 157 9.23 4.86 -10.54
CA ARG A 157 8.70 6.14 -10.05
C ARG A 157 8.86 6.27 -8.54
N LEU A 158 8.53 5.22 -7.79
CA LEU A 158 8.73 5.20 -6.34
C LEU A 158 10.20 5.46 -5.98
N ARG A 159 11.15 4.81 -6.68
CA ARG A 159 12.59 5.07 -6.49
C ARG A 159 12.96 6.52 -6.78
N ARG A 160 12.47 7.11 -7.88
CA ARG A 160 12.71 8.53 -8.22
C ARG A 160 12.16 9.50 -7.17
N MET A 161 11.05 9.13 -6.51
CA MET A 161 10.47 9.89 -5.41
C MET A 161 11.22 9.68 -4.07
N GLY A 162 12.28 8.86 -4.04
CA GLY A 162 13.09 8.60 -2.86
C GLY A 162 12.60 7.45 -1.98
N TRP A 163 11.59 6.67 -2.42
CA TRP A 163 11.19 5.46 -1.72
C TRP A 163 12.26 4.38 -1.84
N GLN A 164 12.53 3.72 -0.73
CA GLN A 164 13.51 2.65 -0.64
C GLN A 164 12.79 1.32 -0.39
N GLN A 165 13.14 0.31 -1.18
CA GLN A 165 12.75 -1.06 -0.88
C GLN A 165 13.64 -1.54 0.26
N THR A 166 13.07 -1.82 1.43
CA THR A 166 13.84 -2.40 2.56
C THR A 166 14.43 -3.72 2.12
N GLU A 167 15.71 -4.04 2.37
CA GLU A 167 16.26 -5.36 2.07
C GLU A 167 15.53 -6.47 2.87
N PRO A 168 15.38 -7.70 2.34
CA PRO A 168 14.90 -8.81 3.16
C PRO A 168 15.88 -9.01 4.31
N ALA A 169 15.37 -8.97 5.53
CA ALA A 169 16.18 -9.22 6.72
C ALA A 169 16.53 -10.71 6.76
N GLY A 170 17.54 -11.14 6.00
CA GLY A 170 18.26 -12.43 6.13
C GLY A 170 17.46 -13.74 6.19
N GLU A 171 16.13 -13.74 6.10
CA GLU A 171 15.31 -14.92 6.36
C GLU A 171 15.07 -15.69 5.06
N ASP A 172 15.68 -16.87 4.99
CA ASP A 172 15.42 -17.88 3.99
C ASP A 172 14.01 -18.45 4.15
N GLY A 173 13.17 -18.33 3.11
CA GLY A 173 11.88 -19.03 3.01
C GLY A 173 10.62 -18.17 3.12
N PHE A 174 9.53 -18.78 3.59
CA PHE A 174 8.19 -18.18 3.80
C PHE A 174 8.15 -17.28 5.05
N ALA A 175 9.03 -16.28 5.10
CA ALA A 175 9.15 -15.35 6.23
C ALA A 175 7.87 -14.54 6.45
N ALA A 176 7.67 -14.09 7.71
CA ALA A 176 6.58 -13.20 8.10
C ALA A 176 6.80 -11.78 7.53
N GLY A 177 6.43 -11.61 6.27
CA GLY A 177 6.50 -10.34 5.55
C GLY A 177 5.58 -10.37 4.33
N GLN A 178 5.33 -9.21 3.75
CA GLN A 178 4.60 -9.18 2.48
C GLN A 178 5.44 -9.87 1.41
N PRO A 179 4.83 -10.75 0.57
CA PRO A 179 5.53 -11.39 -0.54
C PRO A 179 6.19 -10.33 -1.43
N ARG A 180 7.39 -10.63 -1.93
CA ARG A 180 8.15 -9.75 -2.82
C ARG A 180 8.71 -10.52 -4.00
#